data_AF-A0A936D400-F1
#
_entry.id   AF-A0A936D400-F1
#
_cell.length_a   1.000
_cell.length_b   1.000
_cell.length_c   1.000
_cell.angle_alpha   90.00
_cell.angle_beta   90.00
_cell.angle_gamma   90.00
#
_symmetry.space_group_name_H-M   'P 1'
#
loop_
_entity.id
_entity.type
_entity.pdbx_description
1 polymer ?
#
loop_
_entity_poly.entity_id
_entity_poly.type
_entity_poly.pdbx_seq_one_letter_code
_entity_poly.pdbx_strand_id
1 'polypeptide(L)'
;MPFRIRGFLIHLLASCILASIASYVVFMIWYPSPLGQAIGVTSIVLLLLGVDVVAGPLLTLAVCKEGKKSLKFDLSVIVLLQLCAFVYGFHILAQGRPVWIAFHENEFHIVRAYEANNEYKEKAKPEYQKLSYTGPQWIAIRTPSAGEKKSLIDSLNRGVLIVERADFYEPITNQAKLIKEAATDAFTLNQFNDPDHVKKILSIWPNADAFLPLSAQETNLTVLIKRNTAEIIAIVAL
;
A
#
# COMPACT_ATOMS: atom_id res chain seq x y z
N MET A 1 25.23 -33.15 -14.24
CA MET A 1 24.94 -31.71 -14.30
C MET A 1 26.18 -30.93 -13.88
N PRO A 2 26.68 -29.95 -14.66
CA PRO A 2 27.85 -29.17 -14.31
C PRO A 2 27.71 -28.50 -12.93
N PHE A 3 28.80 -28.47 -12.15
CA PHE A 3 28.82 -27.88 -10.80
C PHE A 3 28.26 -26.45 -10.76
N ARG A 4 28.58 -25.64 -11.78
CA ARG A 4 28.09 -24.26 -11.91
C ARG A 4 26.56 -24.17 -12.03
N ILE A 5 25.97 -25.05 -12.84
CA ILE A 5 24.52 -25.12 -13.04
C ILE A 5 23.82 -25.57 -11.75
N ARG A 6 24.46 -26.47 -10.97
CA ARG A 6 23.93 -26.86 -9.67
C ARG A 6 23.90 -25.71 -8.68
N GLY A 7 24.97 -24.92 -8.60
CA GLY A 7 25.02 -23.72 -7.77
C GLY A 7 23.95 -22.70 -8.18
N PHE A 8 23.83 -22.44 -9.49
CA PHE A 8 22.79 -21.59 -10.06
C PHE A 8 21.37 -22.03 -9.66
N LEU A 9 21.02 -23.31 -9.87
CA LEU A 9 19.67 -23.81 -9.60
C LEU A 9 19.32 -23.79 -8.11
N ILE A 10 20.28 -24.10 -7.23
CA ILE A 10 20.08 -24.01 -5.78
C ILE A 10 19.82 -22.57 -5.36
N HIS A 11 20.62 -21.62 -5.86
CA HIS A 11 20.43 -20.21 -5.54
C HIS A 11 19.09 -19.71 -6.10
N LEU A 12 18.81 -19.97 -7.38
CA LEU A 12 17.53 -19.59 -8.01
C LEU A 12 16.34 -20.11 -7.21
N LEU A 13 16.35 -21.38 -6.78
CA LEU A 13 15.28 -21.94 -5.96
C LEU A 13 15.13 -21.21 -4.62
N ALA A 14 16.23 -20.95 -3.91
CA ALA A 14 16.20 -20.19 -2.67
C ALA A 14 15.65 -18.77 -2.86
N SER A 15 16.07 -18.08 -3.92
CA SER A 15 15.59 -16.74 -4.27
C SER A 15 14.11 -16.75 -4.65
N CYS A 16 13.64 -17.75 -5.40
CA CYS A 16 12.21 -17.90 -5.73
C CYS A 16 11.36 -18.12 -4.47
N ILE A 17 11.83 -18.92 -3.50
CA ILE A 17 11.13 -19.14 -2.23
C ILE A 17 11.03 -17.81 -1.46
N LEU A 18 12.15 -17.09 -1.32
CA LEU A 18 12.18 -15.79 -0.64
C LEU A 18 11.24 -14.77 -1.32
N ALA A 19 11.33 -14.66 -2.65
CA ALA A 19 10.49 -13.77 -3.44
C ALA A 19 9.00 -14.13 -3.34
N SER A 20 8.66 -15.42 -3.27
CA SER A 20 7.26 -15.87 -3.12
C SER A 20 6.70 -15.49 -1.75
N ILE A 21 7.48 -15.70 -0.68
CA ILE A 21 7.08 -15.29 0.68
C ILE A 21 6.92 -13.77 0.75
N ALA A 22 7.89 -13.02 0.23
CA ALA A 22 7.84 -11.57 0.21
C ALA A 22 6.63 -11.05 -0.59
N SER A 23 6.39 -11.60 -1.78
CA SER A 23 5.25 -11.23 -2.62
C SER A 23 3.92 -11.53 -1.94
N TYR A 24 3.80 -12.66 -1.25
CA TYR A 24 2.61 -12.99 -0.46
C TYR A 24 2.36 -11.95 0.64
N VAL A 25 3.38 -11.62 1.45
CA VAL A 25 3.26 -10.60 2.50
C VAL A 25 2.86 -9.25 1.90
N VAL A 26 3.50 -8.83 0.82
CA VAL A 26 3.25 -7.54 0.20
C VAL A 26 1.83 -7.46 -0.36
N PHE A 27 1.42 -8.38 -1.22
CA PHE A 27 0.14 -8.25 -1.93
C PHE A 27 -1.08 -8.75 -1.15
N MET A 28 -0.91 -9.67 -0.20
CA MET A 28 -2.05 -10.22 0.57
C MET A 28 -2.23 -9.53 1.92
N ILE A 29 -1.17 -8.98 2.51
CA ILE A 29 -1.22 -8.42 3.87
C ILE A 29 -1.05 -6.90 3.85
N TRP A 30 -0.02 -6.37 3.18
CA TRP A 30 0.29 -4.95 3.23
C TRP A 30 -0.49 -4.11 2.22
N TYR A 31 -0.65 -4.61 1.00
CA TYR A 31 -1.25 -3.89 -0.13
C TYR A 31 -2.41 -4.69 -0.73
N PRO A 32 -3.49 -4.94 0.04
CA PRO A 32 -4.61 -5.72 -0.46
C PRO A 32 -5.20 -5.06 -1.71
N SER A 33 -5.55 -5.88 -2.71
CA SER A 33 -6.17 -5.39 -3.95
C SER A 33 -7.50 -4.67 -3.64
N PRO A 34 -7.80 -3.52 -4.28
CA PRO A 34 -7.06 -2.87 -5.37
C PRO A 34 -6.00 -1.83 -4.95
N LEU A 35 -5.74 -1.65 -3.64
CA LEU A 35 -4.88 -0.57 -3.14
C LEU A 35 -3.44 -0.65 -3.66
N GLY A 36 -2.87 -1.85 -3.77
CA GLY A 36 -1.51 -2.01 -4.30
C GLY A 36 -1.33 -1.47 -5.72
N GLN A 37 -2.35 -1.60 -6.57
CA GLN A 37 -2.33 -1.07 -7.94
C GLN A 37 -2.42 0.45 -7.92
N ALA A 38 -3.35 1.00 -7.13
CA ALA A 38 -3.55 2.43 -6.99
C ALA A 38 -2.35 3.20 -6.39
N ILE A 39 -1.49 2.51 -5.63
CA ILE A 39 -0.24 3.06 -5.07
C ILE A 39 0.97 2.79 -5.97
N GLY A 40 0.89 1.87 -6.94
CA GLY A 40 2.00 1.54 -7.83
C GLY A 40 3.07 0.62 -7.22
N VAL A 41 2.71 -0.19 -6.22
CA VAL A 41 3.69 -1.04 -5.48
C VAL A 41 4.37 -2.09 -6.36
N THR A 42 3.71 -2.50 -7.45
CA THR A 42 4.18 -3.54 -8.38
C THR A 42 5.58 -3.24 -8.92
N SER A 43 5.89 -1.99 -9.28
CA SER A 43 7.20 -1.63 -9.83
C SER A 43 8.33 -1.86 -8.84
N ILE A 44 8.11 -1.56 -7.56
CA ILE A 44 9.08 -1.78 -6.47
C ILE A 44 9.30 -3.28 -6.24
N VAL A 45 8.21 -4.06 -6.26
CA VAL A 45 8.28 -5.52 -6.13
C VAL A 45 9.04 -6.14 -7.30
N LEU A 46 8.75 -5.73 -8.54
CA LEU A 46 9.46 -6.23 -9.73
C LEU A 46 10.96 -5.92 -9.70
N LEU A 47 11.35 -4.74 -9.20
CA LEU A 47 12.76 -4.41 -8.98
C LEU A 47 13.42 -5.37 -7.98
N LEU A 48 12.75 -5.64 -6.85
CA LEU A 48 13.22 -6.59 -5.82
C LEU A 48 13.40 -8.00 -6.41
N LEU A 49 12.41 -8.47 -7.17
CA LEU A 49 12.45 -9.77 -7.85
C LEU A 49 13.56 -9.83 -8.89
N GLY A 50 13.79 -8.75 -9.64
CA GLY A 50 14.87 -8.67 -10.63
C GLY A 50 16.26 -8.83 -9.98
N VAL A 51 16.48 -8.19 -8.84
CA VAL A 51 17.74 -8.37 -8.09
C VAL A 51 17.87 -9.79 -7.59
N ASP A 52 16.83 -10.34 -6.96
CA ASP A 52 16.94 -11.59 -6.23
C ASP A 52 16.85 -12.83 -7.11
N VAL A 53 15.91 -12.89 -8.03
CA VAL A 53 15.61 -14.07 -8.85
C VAL A 53 16.44 -14.08 -10.13
N VAL A 54 16.97 -12.92 -10.56
CA VAL A 54 17.76 -12.81 -11.80
C VAL A 54 19.22 -12.52 -11.51
N ALA A 55 19.54 -11.35 -10.96
CA ALA A 55 20.93 -10.91 -10.83
C ALA A 55 21.78 -11.84 -9.94
N GLY A 56 21.29 -12.18 -8.75
CA GLY A 56 21.99 -13.07 -7.81
C GLY A 56 22.33 -14.46 -8.37
N PRO A 57 21.32 -15.19 -8.90
CA PRO A 57 21.55 -16.48 -9.55
C PRO A 57 22.50 -16.37 -10.75
N LEU A 58 22.36 -15.36 -11.62
CA LEU A 58 23.28 -15.19 -12.77
C LEU A 58 24.73 -14.92 -12.33
N LEU A 59 24.94 -14.10 -11.30
CA LEU A 59 26.26 -13.89 -10.70
C LEU A 59 26.82 -15.21 -10.15
N THR A 60 25.97 -16.01 -9.50
CA THR A 60 26.34 -17.33 -9.00
C THR A 60 26.74 -18.26 -10.13
N LEU A 61 26.00 -18.29 -11.23
CA LEU A 61 26.34 -19.07 -12.42
C LEU A 61 27.72 -18.67 -12.99
N ALA A 62 28.01 -17.37 -13.01
CA ALA A 62 29.26 -16.82 -13.54
C ALA A 62 30.48 -17.19 -12.68
N VAL A 63 30.37 -17.08 -11.34
CA VAL A 63 31.51 -17.29 -10.44
C VAL A 63 31.70 -18.72 -9.99
N CYS A 64 30.62 -19.52 -9.97
CA CYS A 64 30.64 -20.87 -9.41
C CYS A 64 31.52 -21.76 -10.28
N LYS A 65 32.63 -22.27 -9.76
CA LYS A 65 33.57 -23.14 -10.47
C LYS A 65 34.15 -24.15 -9.50
N GLU A 66 34.16 -25.41 -9.90
CA GLU A 66 34.73 -26.50 -9.12
C GLU A 66 36.23 -26.26 -8.87
N GLY A 67 36.71 -26.54 -7.66
CA GLY A 67 38.10 -26.35 -7.24
C GLY A 67 38.55 -24.89 -7.04
N LYS A 68 37.68 -23.88 -7.23
CA LYS A 68 38.03 -22.48 -7.00
C LYS A 68 38.16 -22.19 -5.49
N LYS A 69 39.37 -21.87 -5.02
CA LYS A 69 39.66 -21.60 -3.59
C LYS A 69 38.83 -20.44 -3.01
N SER A 70 38.61 -19.38 -3.80
CA SER A 70 37.81 -18.21 -3.38
C SER A 70 36.30 -18.44 -3.45
N LEU A 71 35.82 -19.59 -3.95
CA LEU A 71 34.41 -19.79 -4.25
C LEU A 71 33.48 -19.47 -3.07
N LYS A 72 33.85 -19.91 -1.86
CA LYS A 72 33.05 -19.65 -0.65
C LYS A 72 32.93 -18.15 -0.39
N PHE A 73 34.03 -17.41 -0.51
CA PHE A 73 34.04 -15.96 -0.34
C PHE A 73 33.20 -15.27 -1.41
N ASP A 74 33.37 -15.66 -2.68
CA ASP A 74 32.64 -15.07 -3.81
C ASP A 74 31.12 -15.24 -3.64
N LEU A 75 30.67 -16.45 -3.27
CA LEU A 75 29.26 -16.74 -3.03
C LEU A 75 28.72 -16.01 -1.80
N SER A 76 29.50 -15.93 -0.71
CA SER A 76 29.11 -15.19 0.49
C SER A 76 28.90 -13.71 0.20
N VAL A 77 29.76 -13.09 -0.61
CA VAL A 77 29.62 -11.68 -1.00
C VAL A 77 28.36 -11.48 -1.85
N ILE A 78 28.10 -12.35 -2.83
CA ILE A 78 26.88 -12.28 -3.66
C ILE A 78 25.63 -12.38 -2.78
N VAL A 79 25.55 -13.40 -1.92
CA VAL A 79 24.39 -13.62 -1.03
C VAL A 79 24.22 -12.45 -0.05
N LEU A 80 25.30 -11.92 0.52
CA LEU A 80 25.23 -10.79 1.45
C LEU A 80 24.69 -9.53 0.78
N LEU A 81 25.23 -9.17 -0.40
CA LEU A 81 24.76 -8.00 -1.14
C LEU A 81 23.29 -8.15 -1.54
N GLN A 82 22.90 -9.34 -1.99
CA GLN A 82 21.52 -9.65 -2.33
C GLN A 82 20.59 -9.53 -1.12
N LEU A 83 20.96 -10.09 0.03
CA LEU A 83 20.16 -9.96 1.26
C LEU A 83 20.07 -8.50 1.72
N CYS A 84 21.14 -7.70 1.61
CA CYS A 84 21.08 -6.27 1.91
C CYS A 84 20.10 -5.53 0.99
N ALA A 85 20.14 -5.80 -0.32
CA ALA A 85 19.22 -5.23 -1.28
C ALA A 85 17.76 -5.66 -1.00
N PHE A 86 17.55 -6.94 -0.70
CA PHE A 86 16.24 -7.46 -0.33
C PHE A 86 15.69 -6.79 0.92
N VAL A 87 16.47 -6.75 2.02
CA VAL A 87 16.04 -6.14 3.29
C VAL A 87 15.72 -4.66 3.11
N TYR A 88 16.54 -3.93 2.37
CA TYR A 88 16.28 -2.52 2.08
C TYR A 88 14.98 -2.34 1.29
N GLY A 89 14.81 -3.04 0.16
CA GLY A 89 13.60 -2.93 -0.65
C GLY A 89 12.34 -3.39 0.10
N PHE A 90 12.43 -4.47 0.88
CA PHE A 90 11.34 -4.94 1.73
C PHE A 90 10.99 -3.95 2.84
N HIS A 91 11.98 -3.24 3.40
CA HIS A 91 11.74 -2.15 4.35
C HIS A 91 10.99 -0.97 3.70
N ILE A 92 11.39 -0.57 2.48
CA ILE A 92 10.68 0.47 1.73
C ILE A 92 9.22 0.07 1.47
N LEU A 93 8.98 -1.19 1.08
CA LEU A 93 7.64 -1.74 0.92
C LEU A 93 6.86 -1.72 2.24
N ALA A 94 7.49 -2.02 3.38
CA ALA A 94 6.84 -1.94 4.68
C ALA A 94 6.42 -0.51 5.04
N GLN A 95 7.25 0.48 4.74
CA GLN A 95 6.98 1.90 5.01
C GLN A 95 5.91 2.48 4.09
N GLY A 96 5.85 2.02 2.84
CA GLY A 96 4.86 2.46 1.85
C GLY A 96 3.46 1.87 2.05
N ARG A 97 3.28 0.91 2.96
CA ARG A 97 2.00 0.20 3.09
C ARG A 97 0.87 1.15 3.49
N PRO A 98 -0.34 1.02 2.91
CA PRO A 98 -1.51 1.77 3.36
C PRO A 98 -1.86 1.37 4.81
N VAL A 99 -2.02 2.38 5.67
CA VAL A 99 -2.37 2.20 7.09
C VAL A 99 -3.68 2.88 7.46
N TRP A 100 -4.07 3.94 6.74
CA TRP A 100 -5.36 4.59 6.93
C TRP A 100 -6.06 4.81 5.59
N ILE A 101 -7.39 4.75 5.63
CA ILE A 101 -8.26 5.32 4.61
C ILE A 101 -9.06 6.42 5.30
N ALA A 102 -8.74 7.67 4.96
CA ALA A 102 -9.17 8.86 5.65
C ALA A 102 -10.27 9.58 4.88
N PHE A 103 -11.44 9.77 5.47
CA PHE A 103 -12.47 10.64 4.91
C PHE A 103 -12.16 12.11 5.22
N HIS A 104 -12.13 12.95 4.19
CA HIS A 104 -11.92 14.40 4.30
C HIS A 104 -12.65 15.12 3.16
N GLU A 105 -13.43 16.17 3.49
CA GLU A 105 -14.04 17.10 2.51
C GLU A 105 -14.72 16.45 1.29
N ASN A 106 -15.40 15.30 1.49
CA ASN A 106 -16.17 14.53 0.50
C ASN A 106 -15.42 13.47 -0.30
N GLU A 107 -14.17 13.16 0.04
CA GLU A 107 -13.46 12.05 -0.57
C GLU A 107 -12.68 11.24 0.46
N PHE A 108 -12.27 10.04 0.05
CA PHE A 108 -11.33 9.24 0.82
C PHE A 108 -9.91 9.41 0.31
N HIS A 109 -8.94 9.36 1.21
CA HIS A 109 -7.52 9.38 0.88
C HIS A 109 -6.82 8.18 1.50
N ILE A 110 -5.88 7.60 0.77
CA ILE A 110 -4.95 6.61 1.32
C ILE A 110 -3.85 7.34 2.08
N VAL A 111 -3.58 6.92 3.32
CA VAL A 111 -2.41 7.37 4.08
C VAL A 111 -1.49 6.17 4.31
N ARG A 112 -0.22 6.33 3.94
CA ARG A 112 0.84 5.32 4.06
C ARG A 112 1.55 5.41 5.40
N ALA A 113 2.23 4.33 5.78
CA ALA A 113 2.85 4.26 7.10
C ALA A 113 3.90 5.35 7.33
N TYR A 114 4.71 5.67 6.31
CA TYR A 114 5.70 6.75 6.42
C TYR A 114 5.06 8.15 6.51
N GLU A 115 3.90 8.36 5.88
CA GLU A 115 3.17 9.64 5.91
C GLU A 115 2.54 9.86 7.29
N ALA A 116 1.92 8.81 7.85
CA ALA A 116 1.34 8.85 9.20
C ALA A 116 2.39 8.89 10.33
N ASN A 117 3.65 8.55 10.04
CA ASN A 117 4.75 8.55 11.01
C ASN A 117 5.50 9.90 11.01
N ASN A 118 4.79 10.97 11.34
CA ASN A 118 5.31 12.33 11.45
C ASN A 118 5.21 12.87 12.89
N GLU A 119 5.61 14.13 13.10
CA GLU A 119 5.61 14.79 14.42
C GLU A 119 4.22 14.90 15.09
N TYR A 120 3.14 14.71 14.33
CA TYR A 120 1.77 14.77 14.84
C TYR A 120 1.28 13.41 15.36
N LYS A 121 1.99 12.31 15.06
CA LYS A 121 1.63 10.99 15.58
C LYS A 121 1.58 10.98 17.11
N GLU A 122 2.62 11.50 17.75
CA GLU A 122 2.71 11.55 19.22
C GLU A 122 1.65 12.47 19.87
N LYS A 123 1.05 13.38 19.10
CA LYS A 123 -0.04 14.26 19.54
C LYS A 123 -1.43 13.63 19.37
N ALA A 124 -1.51 12.52 18.63
CA ALA A 124 -2.76 11.83 18.38
C ALA A 124 -3.23 11.04 19.60
N LYS A 125 -4.49 10.60 19.57
CA LYS A 125 -5.00 9.66 20.57
C LYS A 125 -4.26 8.32 20.49
N PRO A 126 -4.11 7.57 21.60
CA PRO A 126 -3.32 6.33 21.63
C PRO A 126 -3.69 5.29 20.55
N GLU A 127 -4.96 5.22 20.17
CA GLU A 127 -5.44 4.32 19.11
C GLU A 127 -4.91 4.67 17.71
N TYR A 128 -4.54 5.93 17.45
CA TYR A 128 -4.01 6.39 16.17
C TYR A 128 -2.48 6.47 16.12
N GLN A 129 -1.82 6.25 17.25
CA GLN A 129 -0.35 6.22 17.33
C GLN A 129 0.25 4.91 16.78
N LYS A 130 -0.54 3.83 16.78
CA LYS A 130 -0.11 2.50 16.34
C LYS A 130 -0.56 2.26 14.90
N LEU A 131 0.41 2.01 14.02
CA LEU A 131 0.15 1.77 12.62
C LEU A 131 -0.01 0.27 12.36
N SER A 132 -1.16 -0.11 11.80
CA SER A 132 -1.48 -1.49 11.46
C SER A 132 -0.44 -2.12 10.52
N TYR A 133 -0.20 -3.42 10.67
CA TYR A 133 0.61 -4.24 9.75
C TYR A 133 -0.24 -5.20 8.91
N THR A 134 -1.56 -5.23 9.13
CA THR A 134 -2.48 -6.22 8.53
C THR A 134 -3.52 -5.55 7.62
N GLY A 135 -3.22 -4.36 7.10
CA GLY A 135 -4.08 -3.58 6.24
C GLY A 135 -4.57 -2.28 6.88
N PRO A 136 -5.17 -1.38 6.07
CA PRO A 136 -5.56 -0.06 6.51
C PRO A 136 -6.81 -0.06 7.38
N GLN A 137 -6.93 0.95 8.23
CA GLN A 137 -8.10 1.21 9.06
C GLN A 137 -8.83 2.48 8.59
N TRP A 138 -10.14 2.52 8.80
CA TRP A 138 -10.99 3.63 8.38
C TRP A 138 -11.06 4.71 9.45
N ILE A 139 -10.81 5.96 9.06
CA ILE A 139 -10.88 7.13 9.94
C ILE A 139 -11.52 8.31 9.21
N ALA A 140 -11.91 9.32 9.97
CA ALA A 140 -12.26 10.63 9.43
C ALA A 140 -11.33 11.71 9.97
N ILE A 141 -11.23 12.81 9.23
CA ILE A 141 -10.45 13.99 9.61
C ILE A 141 -11.39 15.04 10.20
N ARG A 142 -11.27 15.30 11.50
CA ARG A 142 -12.09 16.31 12.18
C ARG A 142 -11.78 17.70 11.63
N THR A 143 -12.78 18.57 11.63
CA THR A 143 -12.56 19.98 11.27
C THR A 143 -11.59 20.65 12.27
N PRO A 144 -10.51 21.30 11.81
CA PRO A 144 -9.60 22.05 12.67
C PRO A 144 -10.32 23.23 13.35
N SER A 145 -10.02 23.46 14.62
CA SER A 145 -10.48 24.65 15.32
C SER A 145 -9.78 25.92 14.81
N ALA A 146 -10.33 27.10 15.12
CA ALA A 146 -9.74 28.37 14.70
C ALA A 146 -8.28 28.55 15.16
N GLY A 147 -7.93 28.04 16.35
CA GLY A 147 -6.57 28.08 16.89
C GLY A 147 -5.59 27.15 16.19
N GLU A 148 -6.06 26.10 15.50
CA GLU A 148 -5.22 25.12 14.82
C GLU A 148 -4.91 25.49 13.37
N LYS A 149 -5.62 26.47 12.78
CA LYS A 149 -5.46 26.89 11.37
C LYS A 149 -4.03 27.29 11.02
N LYS A 150 -3.36 28.04 11.90
CA LYS A 150 -1.97 28.46 11.69
C LYS A 150 -1.04 27.24 11.63
N SER A 151 -1.18 26.31 12.58
CA SER A 151 -0.39 25.08 12.62
C SER A 151 -0.63 24.21 11.39
N LEU A 152 -1.85 24.20 10.84
CA LEU A 152 -2.17 23.49 9.61
C LEU A 152 -1.45 24.11 8.40
N ILE A 153 -1.49 25.44 8.26
CA ILE A 153 -0.76 26.14 7.19
C ILE A 153 0.74 25.84 7.29
N ASP A 154 1.30 25.86 8.50
CA ASP A 154 2.71 25.55 8.75
C ASP A 154 3.05 24.09 8.42
N SER A 155 2.12 23.14 8.59
CA SER A 155 2.33 21.73 8.20
C SER A 155 2.31 21.57 6.69
N LEU A 156 1.35 22.22 6.02
CA LEU A 156 1.23 22.21 4.55
C LEU A 156 2.47 22.81 3.89
N ASN A 157 3.03 23.89 4.44
CA ASN A 157 4.29 24.49 3.96
C ASN A 157 5.49 23.54 4.08
N ARG A 158 5.42 22.54 4.95
CA ARG A 158 6.43 21.48 5.10
C ARG A 158 6.10 20.22 4.29
N GLY A 159 5.03 20.25 3.49
CA GLY A 159 4.54 19.13 2.68
C GLY A 159 3.71 18.12 3.46
N VAL A 160 3.27 18.41 4.69
CA VAL A 160 2.45 17.51 5.50
C VAL A 160 0.97 17.89 5.37
N LEU A 161 0.21 17.00 4.74
CA LEU A 161 -1.22 17.19 4.48
C LEU A 161 -2.06 16.96 5.74
N ILE A 162 -3.28 17.51 5.78
CA ILE A 162 -4.20 17.32 6.92
C ILE A 162 -4.55 15.83 7.13
N VAL A 163 -4.67 15.06 6.06
CA VAL A 163 -4.97 13.62 6.11
C VAL A 163 -3.81 12.81 6.72
N GLU A 164 -2.59 13.35 6.73
CA GLU A 164 -1.41 12.71 7.32
C GLU A 164 -1.25 13.08 8.81
N ARG A 165 -2.04 14.04 9.29
CA ARG A 165 -1.99 14.55 10.66
C ARG A 165 -2.89 13.75 11.59
N ALA A 166 -2.30 12.76 12.26
CA ALA A 166 -3.00 11.87 13.17
C ALA A 166 -3.70 12.59 14.35
N ASP A 167 -3.28 13.82 14.70
CA ASP A 167 -3.94 14.65 15.72
C ASP A 167 -5.32 15.19 15.28
N PHE A 168 -5.67 15.08 13.99
CA PHE A 168 -7.01 15.34 13.47
C PHE A 168 -7.86 14.07 13.31
N TYR A 169 -7.34 12.88 13.63
CA TYR A 169 -8.08 11.65 13.40
C TYR A 169 -9.23 11.49 14.41
N GLU A 170 -10.36 11.03 13.90
CA GLU A 170 -11.51 10.63 14.68
C GLU A 170 -12.19 9.37 14.10
N PRO A 171 -13.05 8.70 14.89
CA PRO A 171 -13.80 7.57 14.39
C PRO A 171 -14.61 7.98 13.16
N ILE A 172 -14.54 7.17 12.09
CA ILE A 172 -15.27 7.45 10.85
C ILE A 172 -16.78 7.63 11.05
N THR A 173 -17.33 6.96 12.06
CA THR A 173 -18.74 7.06 12.47
C THR A 173 -19.16 8.48 12.85
N ASN A 174 -18.24 9.33 13.32
CA ASN A 174 -18.51 10.73 13.65
C ASN A 174 -18.91 11.54 12.42
N GLN A 175 -18.44 11.15 11.23
CA GLN A 175 -18.73 11.81 9.96
C GLN A 175 -19.73 11.06 9.09
N ALA A 176 -20.48 10.11 9.68
CA ALA A 176 -21.50 9.37 8.95
C ALA A 176 -22.44 10.30 8.18
N LYS A 177 -22.94 11.38 8.79
CA LYS A 177 -23.82 12.34 8.11
C LYS A 177 -23.18 12.95 6.85
N LEU A 178 -21.94 13.43 6.97
CA LEU A 178 -21.21 14.04 5.86
C LEU A 178 -20.92 13.02 4.75
N ILE A 179 -20.58 11.79 5.10
CA ILE A 179 -20.42 10.69 4.14
C ILE A 179 -21.71 10.47 3.35
N LYS A 180 -22.90 10.47 3.98
CA LYS A 180 -24.18 10.30 3.27
C LYS A 180 -24.48 11.44 2.31
N GLU A 181 -24.19 12.66 2.74
CA GLU A 181 -24.42 13.89 1.97
C GLU A 181 -23.47 13.99 0.76
N ALA A 182 -22.22 13.59 0.94
CA ALA A 182 -21.19 13.56 -0.09
C ALA A 182 -21.40 12.44 -1.12
N ALA A 183 -21.98 11.31 -0.70
CA ALA A 183 -22.08 10.13 -1.54
C ALA A 183 -22.90 10.38 -2.81
N THR A 184 -22.40 9.91 -3.94
CA THR A 184 -23.06 10.02 -5.24
C THR A 184 -23.77 8.71 -5.59
N ASP A 185 -24.91 8.78 -6.28
CA ASP A 185 -25.66 7.59 -6.69
C ASP A 185 -24.80 6.63 -7.54
N ALA A 186 -24.83 5.33 -7.22
CA ALA A 186 -23.99 4.32 -7.87
C ALA A 186 -24.21 4.22 -9.39
N PHE A 187 -25.40 4.54 -9.91
CA PHE A 187 -25.66 4.54 -11.35
C PHE A 187 -24.85 5.60 -12.10
N THR A 188 -24.41 6.66 -11.41
CA THR A 188 -23.56 7.72 -11.98
C THR A 188 -22.18 7.19 -12.41
N LEU A 189 -21.73 6.05 -11.85
CA LEU A 189 -20.47 5.41 -12.27
C LEU A 189 -20.45 5.05 -13.76
N ASN A 190 -21.61 4.79 -14.38
CA ASN A 190 -21.73 4.53 -15.82
C ASN A 190 -21.38 5.74 -16.70
N GLN A 191 -21.33 6.95 -16.14
CA GLN A 191 -20.94 8.15 -16.88
C GLN A 191 -19.43 8.26 -17.07
N PHE A 192 -18.65 7.60 -16.20
CA PHE A 192 -17.19 7.70 -16.17
C PHE A 192 -16.49 6.39 -16.58
N ASN A 193 -17.21 5.27 -16.56
CA ASN A 193 -16.65 3.93 -16.73
C ASN A 193 -17.49 3.11 -17.73
N ASP A 194 -16.91 2.01 -18.22
CA ASP A 194 -17.62 1.06 -19.07
C ASP A 194 -18.86 0.47 -18.34
N PRO A 195 -20.09 0.62 -18.87
CA PRO A 195 -21.31 0.19 -18.18
C PRO A 195 -21.38 -1.31 -17.90
N ASP A 196 -20.82 -2.15 -18.76
CA ASP A 196 -20.77 -3.60 -18.54
C ASP A 196 -19.83 -3.95 -17.38
N HIS A 197 -18.69 -3.25 -17.27
CA HIS A 197 -17.80 -3.36 -16.13
C HIS A 197 -18.45 -2.89 -14.82
N VAL A 198 -19.13 -1.74 -14.82
CA VAL A 198 -19.87 -1.22 -13.66
C VAL A 198 -20.94 -2.22 -13.21
N LYS A 199 -21.74 -2.73 -14.14
CA LYS A 199 -22.78 -3.73 -13.86
C LYS A 199 -22.20 -5.00 -13.24
N LYS A 200 -21.07 -5.48 -13.74
CA LYS A 200 -20.36 -6.64 -13.18
C LYS A 200 -19.92 -6.37 -11.74
N ILE A 201 -19.31 -5.22 -11.47
CA ILE A 201 -18.85 -4.86 -10.12
C ILE A 201 -20.03 -4.70 -9.15
N LEU A 202 -21.09 -3.99 -9.52
CA LEU A 202 -22.27 -3.82 -8.67
C LEU A 202 -23.03 -5.13 -8.43
N SER A 203 -22.92 -6.12 -9.32
CA SER A 203 -23.48 -7.46 -9.08
C SER A 203 -22.74 -8.25 -7.99
N ILE A 204 -21.45 -7.98 -7.78
CA ILE A 204 -20.65 -8.56 -6.68
C ILE A 204 -21.03 -7.89 -5.35
N TRP A 205 -21.39 -6.60 -5.40
CA TRP A 205 -21.71 -5.77 -4.23
C TRP A 205 -23.14 -5.22 -4.28
N PRO A 206 -24.19 -6.09 -4.26
CA PRO A 206 -25.58 -5.67 -4.51
C PRO A 206 -26.16 -4.75 -3.43
N ASN A 207 -25.49 -4.63 -2.28
CA ASN A 207 -25.91 -3.77 -1.19
C ASN A 207 -25.45 -2.31 -1.34
N ALA A 208 -24.61 -2.01 -2.33
CA ALA A 208 -24.10 -0.67 -2.59
C ALA A 208 -25.07 0.12 -3.48
N ASP A 209 -25.51 1.28 -3.00
CA ASP A 209 -26.42 2.19 -3.70
C ASP A 209 -25.77 3.56 -3.98
N ALA A 210 -24.58 3.81 -3.43
CA ALA A 210 -23.84 5.03 -3.65
C ALA A 210 -22.31 4.80 -3.63
N PHE A 211 -21.57 5.82 -4.01
CA PHE A 211 -20.11 5.79 -4.00
C PHE A 211 -19.48 7.13 -3.61
N LEU A 212 -18.22 7.06 -3.20
CA LEU A 212 -17.33 8.19 -3.00
C LEU A 212 -15.97 7.91 -3.67
N PRO A 213 -15.28 8.93 -4.20
CA PRO A 213 -13.93 8.76 -4.73
C PRO A 213 -12.94 8.41 -3.61
N LEU A 214 -11.96 7.56 -3.94
CA LEU A 214 -10.77 7.30 -3.15
C LEU A 214 -9.55 7.77 -3.95
N SER A 215 -8.99 8.89 -3.53
CA SER A 215 -7.80 9.47 -4.13
C SER A 215 -6.56 8.63 -3.79
N ALA A 216 -5.79 8.33 -4.82
CA ALA A 216 -4.54 7.57 -4.73
C ALA A 216 -3.53 8.06 -5.77
N GLN A 217 -2.26 7.67 -5.61
CA GLN A 217 -1.15 8.25 -6.37
C GLN A 217 -1.19 7.91 -7.87
N GLU A 218 -1.46 6.66 -8.24
CA GLU A 218 -1.39 6.20 -9.64
C GLU A 218 -2.77 6.17 -10.30
N THR A 219 -3.80 5.69 -9.59
CA THR A 219 -5.15 5.57 -10.15
C THR A 219 -6.17 5.77 -9.05
N ASN A 220 -7.12 6.68 -9.27
CA ASN A 220 -8.24 6.86 -8.36
C ASN A 220 -9.07 5.59 -8.26
N LEU A 221 -9.53 5.30 -7.06
CA LEU A 221 -10.40 4.18 -6.76
C LEU A 221 -11.79 4.68 -6.38
N THR A 222 -12.73 3.75 -6.23
CA THR A 222 -14.09 4.03 -5.80
C THR A 222 -14.38 3.29 -4.51
N VAL A 223 -14.89 4.01 -3.50
CA VAL A 223 -15.47 3.40 -2.30
C VAL A 223 -16.97 3.24 -2.53
N LEU A 224 -17.43 2.00 -2.61
CA LEU A 224 -18.84 1.66 -2.65
C LEU A 224 -19.42 1.69 -1.24
N ILE A 225 -20.57 2.35 -1.07
CA ILE A 225 -21.22 2.49 0.22
C ILE A 225 -22.73 2.23 0.13
N LYS A 226 -23.34 1.98 1.28
CA LYS A 226 -24.78 2.06 1.49
C LYS A 226 -25.14 3.42 2.07
N ARG A 227 -25.75 4.29 1.27
CA ARG A 227 -26.00 5.70 1.57
C ARG A 227 -26.80 5.90 2.84
N ASN A 228 -27.87 5.15 3.05
CA ASN A 228 -28.74 5.36 4.22
C ASN A 228 -28.05 5.06 5.56
N THR A 229 -27.04 4.19 5.57
CA THR A 229 -26.30 3.79 6.79
C THR A 229 -24.90 4.42 6.86
N ALA A 230 -24.38 4.99 5.76
CA ALA A 230 -22.97 5.35 5.59
C ALA A 230 -22.02 4.14 5.78
N GLU A 231 -22.53 2.93 5.54
CA GLU A 231 -21.76 1.70 5.64
C GLU A 231 -20.86 1.57 4.42
N ILE A 232 -19.56 1.40 4.66
CA ILE A 232 -18.57 1.13 3.61
C ILE A 232 -18.64 -0.35 3.25
N ILE A 233 -18.83 -0.63 1.96
CA ILE A 233 -19.02 -2.00 1.46
C ILE A 233 -17.73 -2.52 0.85
N ALA A 234 -17.13 -1.75 -0.07
CA ALA A 234 -15.96 -2.22 -0.81
C ALA A 234 -15.16 -1.05 -1.38
N ILE A 235 -13.91 -1.34 -1.71
CA ILE A 235 -13.07 -0.50 -2.55
C ILE A 235 -12.91 -1.22 -3.89
N VAL A 236 -13.22 -0.53 -4.98
CA VAL A 236 -13.18 -1.11 -6.33
C VAL A 236 -12.36 -0.22 -7.26
N ALA A 237 -11.71 -0.85 -8.22
CA ALA A 237 -11.10 -0.18 -9.36
C ALA A 237 -12.14 -0.16 -10.48
N LEU A 238 -12.57 1.04 -10.86
CA LEU A 238 -13.54 1.30 -11.93
C LEU A 238 -12.92 2.22 -12.97
#